data_AF-S5NIY5-F1
#
_entry.id   AF-S5NIY5-F1
#
_cell.length_a   1.000
_cell.length_b   1.000
_cell.length_c   1.000
_cell.angle_alpha   90.00
_cell.angle_beta   90.00
_cell.angle_gamma   90.00
#
_symmetry.space_group_name_H-M   'P 1'
#
loop_
_entity.id
_entity.type
_entity.pdbx_description
1 polymer ?
#
loop_
_entity_poly.entity_id
_entity_poly.type
_entity_poly.pdbx_seq_one_letter_code
_entity_poly.pdbx_strand_id
1 'polypeptide(L)'
;GLQKYLNQQGFHIVGYGCTTCIGNSGDLDESVATAITENDIVAAAVLSGNRNFEGRVHPLTRANYLASPPLVVAYALAGTV
;
A
#
# COMPACT_ATOMS: atom_id res chain seq x y z
N GLY A 1 15.64 -16.21 9.84
CA GLY A 1 14.99 -15.58 8.67
C GLY A 1 14.66 -14.13 8.95
N LEU A 2 14.09 -13.41 7.97
CA LEU A 2 13.84 -11.96 8.06
C LEU A 2 12.48 -11.58 8.69
N GLN A 3 11.55 -12.53 8.85
CA GLN A 3 10.17 -12.25 9.28
C GLN A 3 10.07 -11.45 10.58
N LYS A 4 10.95 -11.72 11.56
CA LYS A 4 10.98 -10.98 12.83
C LYS A 4 11.15 -9.47 12.62
N TYR A 5 12.07 -9.08 11.73
CA TYR A 5 12.38 -7.68 11.45
C TYR A 5 11.29 -7.04 10.59
N LEU A 6 10.74 -7.78 9.62
CA LEU A 6 9.62 -7.33 8.79
C LEU A 6 8.37 -7.04 9.64
N ASN A 7 8.05 -7.91 10.59
CA ASN A 7 6.95 -7.69 11.53
C ASN A 7 7.13 -6.41 12.35
N GLN A 8 8.36 -6.09 12.79
CA GLN A 8 8.62 -4.84 13.52
C GLN A 8 8.35 -3.58 12.68
N GLN A 9 8.42 -3.70 11.35
CA GLN A 9 8.11 -2.63 10.40
C GLN A 9 6.67 -2.71 9.87
N GLY A 10 5.81 -3.58 10.44
CA GLY A 10 4.40 -3.73 10.04
C GLY A 10 4.15 -4.71 8.88
N PHE A 11 5.17 -5.37 8.33
CA PHE A 11 5.03 -6.35 7.24
C PHE A 11 4.70 -7.75 7.77
N HIS A 12 3.58 -7.87 8.49
CA HIS A 12 3.04 -9.14 8.95
C HIS A 12 2.46 -9.96 7.79
N ILE A 13 2.46 -11.29 7.95
CA ILE A 13 1.72 -12.16 7.03
C ILE A 13 0.23 -11.99 7.33
N VAL A 14 -0.50 -11.37 6.41
CA VAL A 14 -1.94 -11.12 6.53
C VAL A 14 -2.80 -12.23 5.91
N GLY A 15 -2.22 -13.06 5.03
CA GLY A 15 -2.89 -14.19 4.41
C GLY A 15 -2.14 -14.74 3.21
N TYR A 16 -2.53 -15.94 2.76
CA TYR A 16 -1.98 -16.59 1.57
C TYR A 16 -3.02 -16.54 0.44
N GLY A 17 -2.96 -15.49 -0.36
CA GLY A 17 -3.91 -15.26 -1.46
C GLY A 17 -3.64 -13.94 -2.18
N CYS A 18 -4.49 -13.61 -3.16
CA CYS A 18 -4.27 -12.45 -4.03
C CYS A 18 -4.37 -11.08 -3.32
N THR A 19 -5.18 -10.95 -2.26
CA THR A 19 -5.27 -9.76 -1.38
C THR A 19 -5.23 -8.42 -2.14
N THR A 20 -4.32 -7.51 -1.80
CA THR A 20 -4.14 -6.18 -2.39
C THR A 20 -3.89 -6.23 -3.91
N CYS A 21 -3.26 -7.30 -4.43
CA CYS A 21 -2.99 -7.41 -5.87
C CYS A 21 -4.28 -7.43 -6.70
N ILE A 22 -5.39 -7.90 -6.12
CA ILE A 22 -6.72 -7.86 -6.73
C ILE A 22 -7.63 -6.76 -6.16
N GLY A 23 -7.10 -5.77 -5.46
CA GLY A 23 -7.88 -4.69 -4.87
C GLY A 23 -8.57 -5.02 -3.56
N ASN A 24 -8.36 -6.21 -2.99
CA ASN A 24 -8.80 -6.53 -1.63
C ASN A 24 -7.78 -5.97 -0.63
N SER A 25 -7.62 -4.65 -0.63
CA SER A 25 -6.69 -3.90 0.22
C SER A 25 -7.24 -3.60 1.61
N GLY A 26 -8.56 -3.70 1.79
CA GLY A 26 -9.23 -3.30 3.04
C GLY A 26 -9.33 -1.78 3.15
N ASP A 27 -9.84 -1.31 4.29
CA ASP A 27 -10.02 0.10 4.55
C ASP A 27 -8.72 0.75 5.07
N LEU A 28 -8.50 2.01 4.70
CA LEU A 28 -7.48 2.84 5.34
C LEU A 28 -7.96 3.32 6.71
N ASP A 29 -7.02 3.67 7.57
CA ASP A 29 -7.32 4.34 8.84
C ASP A 29 -8.18 5.61 8.57
N GLU A 30 -9.21 5.82 9.39
CA GLU A 30 -10.19 6.90 9.21
C GLU A 30 -9.53 8.28 9.18
N SER A 31 -8.46 8.48 9.97
CA SER A 31 -7.71 9.73 9.99
C SER A 31 -7.01 10.00 8.65
N VAL A 32 -6.48 8.95 8.01
CA VAL A 32 -5.79 9.04 6.72
C VAL A 32 -6.80 9.24 5.60
N ALA A 33 -7.91 8.48 5.62
CA ALA A 33 -8.97 8.60 4.61
C ALA A 33 -9.59 10.01 4.59
N THR A 34 -9.86 10.56 5.77
CA THR A 34 -10.37 11.92 5.95
C THR A 34 -9.35 12.94 5.44
N ALA A 35 -8.08 12.82 5.85
CA ALA A 35 -7.03 13.74 5.41
C ALA A 35 -6.86 13.76 3.88
N ILE A 36 -6.93 12.60 3.21
CA ILE A 36 -6.84 12.52 1.74
C ILE A 36 -8.01 13.26 1.08
N THR A 37 -9.22 13.04 1.59
CA THR A 37 -10.45 13.53 0.97
C THR A 37 -10.66 15.03 1.21
N GLU A 38 -10.45 15.50 2.44
CA GLU A 38 -10.66 16.91 2.81
C GLU A 38 -9.61 17.84 2.20
N ASN A 39 -8.40 17.36 1.98
CA ASN A 39 -7.28 18.17 1.49
C ASN A 39 -6.95 17.90 0.01
N ASP A 40 -7.79 17.15 -0.72
CA ASP A 40 -7.60 16.74 -2.11
C ASP A 40 -6.17 16.22 -2.41
N ILE A 41 -5.64 15.38 -1.52
CA ILE A 41 -4.27 14.87 -1.62
C ILE A 41 -4.19 13.78 -2.70
N VAL A 42 -3.14 13.82 -3.53
CA VAL A 42 -2.82 12.71 -4.43
C VAL A 42 -2.08 11.64 -3.63
N ALA A 43 -2.82 10.75 -3.00
CA ALA A 43 -2.23 9.62 -2.28
C ALA A 43 -1.68 8.57 -3.25
N ALA A 44 -0.52 8.02 -2.89
CA ALA A 44 0.18 6.99 -3.65
C ALA A 44 0.14 5.63 -2.96
N ALA A 45 -0.13 4.56 -3.72
CA ALA A 45 0.11 3.19 -3.28
C ALA A 45 1.33 2.59 -4.01
N VAL A 46 2.15 1.84 -3.29
CA VAL A 46 3.26 1.08 -3.87
C VAL A 46 3.04 -0.40 -3.59
N LEU A 47 3.05 -1.23 -4.63
CA LEU A 47 2.79 -2.67 -4.50
C LEU A 47 3.69 -3.52 -5.39
N SER A 48 4.01 -4.72 -4.94
CA SER A 48 4.75 -5.73 -5.72
C SER A 48 3.82 -6.65 -6.51
N GLY A 49 2.79 -6.07 -7.12
CA GLY A 49 1.82 -6.76 -7.98
C GLY A 49 2.11 -6.57 -9.46
N ASN A 50 1.08 -6.77 -10.31
CA ASN A 50 1.21 -6.70 -11.77
C ASN A 50 0.30 -5.66 -12.44
N ARG A 51 -0.63 -5.04 -11.70
CA ARG A 51 -1.60 -4.07 -12.23
C ARG A 51 -1.77 -2.92 -11.25
N ASN A 52 -1.86 -1.69 -11.76
CA ASN A 52 -1.88 -0.46 -10.98
C ASN A 52 -2.86 0.59 -11.54
N PHE A 53 -3.94 0.16 -12.20
CA PHE A 53 -4.97 1.08 -12.70
C PHE A 53 -5.62 1.85 -11.53
N GLU A 54 -6.04 3.09 -11.79
CA GLU A 54 -6.74 3.92 -10.81
C GLU A 54 -8.00 3.19 -10.27
N GLY A 55 -8.23 3.29 -8.95
CA GLY A 55 -9.33 2.61 -8.26
C GLY A 55 -9.21 1.08 -8.16
N ARG A 56 -8.21 0.45 -8.79
CA ARG A 56 -8.01 -1.01 -8.70
C ARG A 56 -7.40 -1.44 -7.37
N VAL A 57 -6.43 -0.67 -6.87
CA VAL A 57 -5.67 -1.01 -5.65
C VAL A 57 -6.43 -0.56 -4.41
N HIS A 58 -6.84 0.70 -4.37
CA HIS A 58 -7.69 1.27 -3.33
C HIS A 58 -8.44 2.49 -3.91
N PRO A 59 -9.70 2.77 -3.51
CA PRO A 59 -10.47 3.91 -4.04
C PRO A 59 -9.82 5.28 -3.76
N LEU A 60 -9.15 5.41 -2.62
CA LEU A 60 -8.50 6.67 -2.18
C LEU A 60 -7.07 6.86 -2.74
N THR A 61 -6.54 5.94 -3.56
CA THR A 61 -5.19 6.06 -4.11
C THR A 61 -5.23 6.31 -5.62
N ARG A 62 -5.02 7.57 -6.00
CA ARG A 62 -4.99 8.01 -7.41
C ARG A 62 -3.70 7.61 -8.11
N ALA A 63 -2.57 7.63 -7.39
CA ALA A 63 -1.28 7.20 -7.92
C ALA A 63 -0.95 5.79 -7.42
N ASN A 64 -0.60 4.85 -8.31
CA ASN A 64 -0.28 3.48 -7.93
C ASN A 64 0.98 3.00 -8.68
N TYR A 65 1.99 2.52 -7.96
CA TYR A 65 3.30 2.16 -8.51
C TYR A 65 3.62 0.68 -8.30
N LEU A 66 3.99 0.00 -9.39
CA LEU A 66 4.51 -1.36 -9.33
C LEU A 66 6.00 -1.33 -9.02
N ALA A 67 6.42 -2.02 -7.96
CA ALA A 67 7.80 -2.04 -7.52
C ALA A 67 8.22 -3.44 -7.03
N SER A 68 9.53 -3.69 -6.94
CA SER A 68 10.02 -4.93 -6.34
C SER A 68 9.72 -4.97 -4.83
N PRO A 69 9.64 -6.16 -4.19
CA PRO A 69 9.39 -6.23 -2.74
C PRO A 69 10.36 -5.39 -1.89
N PRO A 70 11.68 -5.31 -2.18
CA PRO A 70 12.57 -4.41 -1.44
C PRO A 70 12.24 -2.92 -1.61
N LEU A 71 11.78 -2.49 -2.80
CA LEU A 71 11.39 -1.10 -3.04
C LEU A 71 10.08 -0.74 -2.33
N VAL A 72 9.13 -1.67 -2.23
CA VAL A 72 7.92 -1.48 -1.41
C VAL A 72 8.32 -1.17 0.04
N VAL A 73 9.28 -1.92 0.60
CA VAL A 73 9.79 -1.67 1.95
C VAL A 73 10.51 -0.32 2.04
N ALA A 74 11.33 0.04 1.04
CA ALA A 74 12.03 1.33 1.02
C ALA A 74 11.06 2.52 1.03
N TYR A 75 10.01 2.48 0.20
CA TYR A 75 9.01 3.55 0.15
C TYR A 75 8.12 3.60 1.40
N ALA A 76 7.83 2.45 2.02
CA ALA A 76 7.13 2.43 3.30
C ALA A 76 7.93 3.11 4.41
N LEU A 77 9.27 2.97 4.40
CA LEU A 77 10.15 3.65 5.34
C LEU A 77 10.32 5.15 5.04
N ALA A 78 10.36 5.52 3.76
CA ALA A 78 10.48 6.91 3.35
C ALA A 78 9.18 7.71 3.56
N GLY A 79 8.02 7.06 3.41
CA GLY A 79 6.70 7.69 3.55
C GLY A 79 6.28 8.55 2.36
N THR A 80 7.03 8.52 1.24
CA THR A 80 6.75 9.29 0.03
C THR A 80 7.44 8.66 -1.19
N VAL A 81 6.94 8.93 -2.40
CA VAL A 81 7.47 8.43 -3.69
C VAL A 81 8.02 9.55 -4.55
#